data_AF-A0A0E4H993-F1
#
_entry.id   AF-A0A0E4H993-F1
#
_cell.length_a   1.000
_cell.length_b   1.000
_cell.length_c   1.000
_cell.angle_alpha   90.00
_cell.angle_beta   90.00
_cell.angle_gamma   90.00
#
_symmetry.space_group_name_H-M   'P 1'
#
loop_
_entity.id
_entity.type
_entity.pdbx_description
1 polymer ?
#
loop_
_entity_poly.entity_id
_entity_poly.type
_entity_poly.pdbx_seq_one_letter_code
_entity_poly.pdbx_strand_id
1 'polypeptide(L)'
;MISTLNTIMKIRGASGANRLLYYFGRLPLIGKLMNDNVYSKASLKKTFTIAVLILKMIWGFLSKFAYLGLVVYLPVQLAVKELPIAEQYDLYLYILVLLSFGVGAVSNAIILEPKRDKYICVKLMRLPADKYMHAVMALRALTFFVYFIPAMVVFARAYGAPLWQGLLLSLLLSLWRIAGEALHLWIFDRKEIVLVKKNGLVWTVIGAGYLLAYVPLYMGSSLLDMDNMLFSLPLSLALVVLGAVSAWYIARYAGYRNAVDAVTKIDDPLLDMGRMMKEASMKQVETKEKDFSAEKLRPGQFAGKSGFAYLNAIFFSRHKRFLIQPIQRRLVIIGALSAAGLLAMFAAPDAFSKLARYLISSLPVLVIAMNFTSIGERVCKAMFFNCDLSLLRYGFYRERSAILSNFRTRLLRISGLNLIPAAAICVGVNLLLFLSGEHWGVGEALIVSCAILGLSLFFSVHHLFMYYIFQPYSTELNVKNPFFSIVNSIVLAVGVVCMQFQSSPARFAMVVLLAAAAYMLIALFLVYKYSSRTFRVK
;
A
#
# COMPACT_ATOMS: atom_id res chain seq x y z
N MET A 1 -26.24 20.69 20.89
CA MET A 1 -25.25 20.40 19.82
C MET A 1 -23.85 20.93 20.15
N ILE A 2 -23.69 22.22 20.48
CA ILE A 2 -22.38 22.85 20.76
C ILE A 2 -21.66 22.20 21.95
N SER A 3 -22.36 21.88 23.04
CA SER A 3 -21.78 21.16 24.20
C SER A 3 -21.22 19.78 23.81
N THR A 4 -21.96 19.01 23.01
CA THR A 4 -21.53 17.71 22.49
C THR A 4 -20.30 17.85 21.59
N LEU A 5 -20.28 18.86 20.72
CA LEU A 5 -19.13 19.15 19.87
C LEU A 5 -17.89 19.47 20.71
N ASN A 6 -18.02 20.30 21.76
CA ASN A 6 -16.93 20.62 22.67
C ASN A 6 -16.37 19.37 23.36
N THR A 7 -17.24 18.47 23.82
CA THR A 7 -16.81 17.17 24.40
C THR A 7 -16.06 16.32 23.39
N ILE A 8 -16.57 16.19 22.16
CA ILE A 8 -15.90 15.45 21.08
C ILE A 8 -14.53 16.05 20.77
N MET A 9 -14.43 17.38 20.72
CA MET A 9 -13.17 18.09 20.46
C MET A 9 -12.16 17.90 21.59
N LYS A 10 -12.58 17.91 22.85
CA LYS A 10 -11.72 17.60 24.01
C LYS A 10 -11.19 16.16 23.93
N ILE A 11 -12.05 15.19 23.65
CA ILE A 11 -11.66 13.77 23.52
C ILE A 11 -10.66 13.59 22.36
N ARG A 12 -10.98 14.12 21.17
CA ARG A 12 -10.10 14.06 19.99
C ARG A 12 -8.78 14.79 20.21
N GLY A 13 -8.82 15.93 20.90
CA GLY A 13 -7.65 16.72 21.26
C GLY A 13 -6.72 15.96 22.20
N ALA A 14 -7.24 15.44 23.31
CA ALA A 14 -6.47 14.65 24.27
C ALA A 14 -5.89 13.37 23.64
N SER A 15 -6.69 12.65 22.85
CA SER A 15 -6.22 11.45 22.14
C SER A 15 -5.12 11.77 21.12
N GLY A 16 -5.29 12.86 20.36
CA GLY A 16 -4.29 13.33 19.40
C GLY A 16 -3.00 13.81 20.07
N ALA A 17 -3.11 14.59 21.15
CA ALA A 17 -1.98 15.05 21.95
C ALA A 17 -1.21 13.87 22.54
N ASN A 18 -1.88 12.89 23.14
CA ASN A 18 -1.25 11.67 23.64
C ASN A 18 -0.52 10.90 22.54
N ARG A 19 -1.10 10.83 21.33
CA ARG A 19 -0.48 10.17 20.18
C ARG A 19 0.76 10.92 19.69
N LEU A 20 0.73 12.24 19.61
CA LEU A 20 1.91 13.04 19.28
C LEU A 20 3.00 12.87 20.34
N LEU A 21 2.66 13.00 21.63
CA LEU A 21 3.60 12.78 22.73
C LEU A 21 4.26 11.40 22.63
N TYR A 22 3.47 10.36 22.35
CA TYR A 22 4.01 9.01 22.15
C TYR A 22 5.01 8.93 20.98
N TYR A 23 4.73 9.59 19.85
CA TYR A 23 5.66 9.60 18.72
C TYR A 23 6.93 10.42 19.00
N PHE A 24 6.79 11.59 19.62
CA PHE A 24 7.94 12.40 20.04
C PHE A 24 8.81 11.66 21.06
N GLY A 25 8.20 10.89 21.96
CA GLY A 25 8.89 10.06 22.95
C GLY A 25 9.73 8.93 22.35
N ARG A 26 9.42 8.52 21.11
CA ARG A 26 10.17 7.49 20.39
C ARG A 26 11.29 8.03 19.50
N LEU A 27 11.44 9.35 19.37
CA LEU A 27 12.53 9.93 18.61
C LEU A 27 13.83 9.84 19.43
N PRO A 28 14.95 9.39 18.84
CA PRO A 28 16.17 9.07 19.59
C PRO A 28 16.82 10.27 20.31
N LEU A 29 16.55 11.50 19.87
CA LEU A 29 17.04 12.74 20.48
C LEU A 29 16.01 13.38 21.44
N ILE A 30 14.75 13.50 21.00
CA ILE A 30 13.69 14.17 21.76
C ILE A 30 13.13 13.26 22.87
N GLY A 31 13.11 11.95 22.65
CA GLY A 31 12.59 10.97 23.60
C GLY A 31 13.36 10.93 24.92
N LYS A 32 14.66 11.27 24.91
CA LYS A 32 15.48 11.38 26.13
C LYS A 32 15.05 12.54 27.03
N LEU A 33 14.37 13.55 26.49
CA LEU A 33 13.86 14.71 27.22
C LEU A 33 12.41 14.47 27.74
N MET A 34 11.79 13.36 27.36
CA MET A 34 10.41 13.06 27.69
C MET A 34 10.32 12.11 28.89
N ASN A 35 10.12 12.67 30.09
CA ASN A 35 9.75 11.90 31.29
C ASN A 35 8.25 11.55 31.30
N ASP A 36 7.85 10.49 32.01
CA ASP A 36 6.43 10.08 32.12
C ASP A 36 5.50 11.17 32.69
N ASN A 37 6.05 12.11 33.47
CA ASN A 37 5.37 13.31 33.97
C ASN A 37 4.86 14.25 32.85
N VAL A 38 5.32 14.09 31.60
CA VAL A 38 4.85 14.85 30.45
C VAL A 38 3.37 14.55 30.15
N TYR A 39 2.89 13.35 30.46
CA TYR A 39 1.47 12.99 30.28
C TYR A 39 0.56 13.60 31.35
N SER A 40 1.06 14.02 32.51
CA SER A 40 0.23 14.64 33.56
C SER A 40 0.11 16.17 33.41
N LYS A 41 0.99 16.82 32.64
CA LYS A 41 0.99 18.28 32.43
C LYS A 41 -0.17 18.74 31.54
N ALA A 42 -1.23 19.26 32.17
CA ALA A 42 -2.43 19.76 31.48
C ALA A 42 -2.17 20.94 30.53
N SER A 43 -1.27 21.86 30.89
CA SER A 43 -0.88 23.01 30.05
C SER A 43 -0.24 22.55 28.74
N LEU A 44 0.70 21.61 28.82
CA LEU A 44 1.37 21.03 27.67
C LEU A 44 0.38 20.30 26.75
N LYS A 45 -0.54 19.51 27.32
CA LYS A 45 -1.61 18.84 26.56
C LYS A 45 -2.51 19.83 25.82
N LYS A 46 -2.80 20.98 26.40
CA LYS A 46 -3.58 22.05 25.75
C LYS A 46 -2.81 22.59 24.53
N THR A 47 -1.52 22.86 24.66
CA THR A 47 -0.67 23.30 23.54
C THR A 47 -0.62 22.28 22.41
N PHE A 48 -0.35 21.00 22.73
CA PHE A 48 -0.36 19.93 21.72
C PHE A 48 -1.73 19.75 21.07
N THR A 49 -2.81 19.91 21.83
CA THR A 49 -4.16 19.86 21.27
C THR A 49 -4.39 20.97 20.24
N ILE A 50 -4.00 22.21 20.56
CA ILE A 50 -4.09 23.35 19.62
C ILE A 50 -3.24 23.08 18.38
N ALA A 51 -2.00 22.62 18.55
CA ALA A 51 -1.11 22.27 17.44
C ALA A 51 -1.72 21.20 16.53
N VAL A 52 -2.32 20.13 17.10
CA VAL A 52 -3.02 19.08 16.33
C VAL A 52 -4.19 19.67 15.55
N LEU A 53 -4.95 20.60 16.13
CA LEU A 53 -6.09 21.24 15.45
C LEU A 53 -5.64 22.11 14.27
N ILE A 54 -4.60 22.92 14.46
CA ILE A 54 -4.01 23.74 13.39
C ILE A 54 -3.49 22.84 12.26
N LEU A 55 -2.72 21.80 12.60
CA LEU A 55 -2.19 20.87 11.60
C LEU A 55 -3.29 20.16 10.82
N LYS A 56 -4.39 19.76 11.49
CA LYS A 56 -5.57 19.18 10.84
C LYS A 56 -6.26 20.17 9.89
N MET A 57 -6.31 21.44 10.26
CA MET A 57 -6.91 22.49 9.42
C MET A 57 -6.06 22.72 8.17
N ILE A 58 -4.74 22.90 8.32
CA ILE A 58 -3.80 23.05 7.20
C ILE A 58 -3.88 21.84 6.28
N TRP A 59 -3.85 20.62 6.83
CA TRP A 59 -3.99 19.39 6.06
C TRP A 59 -5.34 19.31 5.33
N GLY A 60 -6.41 19.83 5.96
CA GLY A 60 -7.73 19.96 5.35
C GLY A 60 -7.67 20.68 4.01
N PHE A 61 -7.11 21.90 3.98
CA PHE A 61 -6.93 22.67 2.76
C PHE A 61 -5.93 22.00 1.79
N LEU A 62 -4.75 21.64 2.28
CA LEU A 62 -3.70 21.05 1.45
C LEU A 62 -4.17 19.79 0.71
N SER A 63 -4.98 18.96 1.38
CA SER A 63 -5.54 17.76 0.75
C SER A 63 -6.48 18.07 -0.42
N LYS A 64 -7.20 19.19 -0.41
CA LYS A 64 -8.08 19.59 -1.51
C LYS A 64 -7.30 20.16 -2.68
N PHE A 65 -6.28 20.96 -2.40
CA PHE A 65 -5.32 21.42 -3.40
C PHE A 65 -4.59 20.24 -4.05
N ALA A 66 -4.11 19.27 -3.26
CA ALA A 66 -3.44 18.09 -3.78
C ALA A 66 -4.39 17.22 -4.61
N TYR A 67 -5.63 17.01 -4.16
CA TYR A 67 -6.63 16.25 -4.92
C TYR A 67 -6.95 16.92 -6.26
N LEU A 68 -7.39 18.17 -6.25
CA LEU A 68 -7.74 18.87 -7.49
C LEU A 68 -6.51 19.09 -8.38
N GLY A 69 -5.37 19.45 -7.81
CA GLY A 69 -4.14 19.71 -8.54
C GLY A 69 -3.55 18.46 -9.18
N LEU A 70 -3.32 17.39 -8.41
CA LEU A 70 -2.61 16.21 -8.90
C LEU A 70 -3.51 15.21 -9.61
N VAL A 71 -4.78 15.08 -9.19
CA VAL A 71 -5.69 14.04 -9.69
C VAL A 71 -6.60 14.55 -10.80
N VAL A 72 -6.94 15.84 -10.82
CA VAL A 72 -7.90 16.39 -11.80
C VAL A 72 -7.21 17.33 -12.79
N TYR A 73 -6.54 18.37 -12.30
CA TYR A 73 -5.91 19.40 -13.11
C TYR A 73 -4.68 18.92 -13.88
N LEU A 74 -3.73 18.29 -13.20
CA LEU A 74 -2.46 17.85 -13.80
C LEU A 74 -2.65 16.86 -14.97
N PRO A 75 -3.51 15.83 -14.89
CA PRO A 75 -3.75 14.93 -16.02
C PRO A 75 -4.28 15.63 -17.26
N VAL A 76 -5.18 16.60 -17.11
CA VAL A 76 -5.67 17.43 -18.23
C VAL A 76 -4.52 18.22 -18.85
N GLN A 77 -3.71 18.89 -18.02
CA GLN A 77 -2.57 19.68 -18.49
C GLN A 77 -1.47 18.85 -19.16
N LEU A 78 -1.30 17.58 -18.77
CA LEU A 78 -0.30 16.69 -19.37
C LEU A 78 -0.78 16.02 -20.66
N ALA A 79 -2.07 15.68 -20.74
CA ALA A 79 -2.61 14.89 -21.84
C ALA A 79 -3.09 15.76 -23.02
N VAL A 80 -3.66 16.93 -22.74
CA VAL A 80 -4.41 17.71 -23.75
C VAL A 80 -4.07 19.21 -23.73
N LYS A 81 -2.81 19.54 -23.44
CA LYS A 81 -2.32 20.93 -23.33
C LYS A 81 -2.59 21.80 -24.56
N GLU A 82 -2.63 21.18 -25.73
CA GLU A 82 -2.78 21.85 -27.03
C GLU A 82 -4.23 22.21 -27.36
N LEU A 83 -5.21 21.67 -26.62
CA LEU A 83 -6.62 21.96 -26.83
C LEU A 83 -6.99 23.38 -26.37
N PRO A 84 -8.08 23.97 -26.90
CA PRO A 84 -8.63 25.22 -26.38
C PRO A 84 -8.93 25.14 -24.88
N ILE A 85 -8.75 26.25 -24.16
CA ILE A 85 -8.94 26.33 -22.70
C ILE A 85 -10.35 25.88 -22.28
N ALA A 86 -11.37 26.18 -23.09
CA ALA A 86 -12.76 25.76 -22.83
C ALA A 86 -12.90 24.23 -22.81
N GLU A 87 -12.31 23.52 -23.78
CA GLU A 87 -12.35 22.05 -23.84
C GLU A 87 -11.54 21.42 -22.71
N GLN A 88 -10.39 22.02 -22.34
CA GLN A 88 -9.62 21.57 -21.18
C GLN A 88 -10.44 21.72 -19.88
N TYR A 89 -11.18 22.82 -19.74
CA TYR A 89 -12.03 23.04 -18.59
C TYR A 89 -13.17 22.03 -18.52
N ASP A 90 -13.77 21.71 -19.66
CA ASP A 90 -14.85 20.74 -19.75
C ASP A 90 -14.39 19.32 -19.37
N LEU A 91 -13.19 18.92 -19.82
CA LEU A 91 -12.54 17.68 -19.40
C LEU A 91 -12.19 17.69 -17.90
N TYR A 92 -11.75 18.83 -17.35
CA TYR A 92 -11.54 18.99 -15.91
C TYR A 92 -12.83 18.77 -15.12
N LEU A 93 -13.95 19.36 -15.57
CA LEU A 93 -15.27 19.18 -14.95
C LEU A 93 -15.75 17.73 -15.07
N TYR A 94 -15.56 17.10 -16.23
CA TYR A 94 -15.91 15.70 -16.47
C TYR A 94 -15.21 14.75 -15.48
N ILE A 95 -13.89 14.88 -15.33
CA ILE A 95 -13.10 14.10 -14.37
C ILE A 95 -13.58 14.40 -12.95
N LEU A 96 -13.78 15.68 -12.62
CA LEU A 96 -14.24 16.09 -11.30
C LEU A 96 -15.59 15.46 -10.95
N VAL A 97 -16.54 15.43 -11.88
CA VAL A 97 -17.86 14.83 -11.70
C VAL A 97 -17.75 13.33 -11.49
N LEU A 98 -17.10 12.59 -12.39
CA LEU A 98 -17.02 11.14 -12.25
C LEU A 98 -16.31 10.71 -10.97
N LEU A 99 -15.20 11.36 -10.61
CA LEU A 99 -14.46 11.00 -9.40
C LEU A 99 -15.14 11.52 -8.13
N SER A 100 -15.62 12.76 -8.11
CA SER A 100 -16.11 13.39 -6.88
C SER A 100 -17.59 13.14 -6.62
N PHE A 101 -18.43 13.13 -7.66
CA PHE A 101 -19.85 12.84 -7.56
C PHE A 101 -20.10 11.33 -7.69
N GLY A 102 -19.53 10.66 -8.69
CA GLY A 102 -19.72 9.22 -8.92
C GLY A 102 -19.00 8.35 -7.88
N VAL A 103 -17.68 8.21 -8.02
CA VAL A 103 -16.86 7.37 -7.13
C VAL A 103 -16.99 7.82 -5.68
N GLY A 104 -17.01 9.13 -5.48
CA GLY A 104 -17.18 9.76 -4.19
C GLY A 104 -18.41 9.28 -3.43
N ALA A 105 -19.59 9.30 -4.05
CA ALA A 105 -20.84 8.96 -3.38
C ALA A 105 -20.86 7.53 -2.85
N VAL A 106 -20.20 6.58 -3.54
CA VAL A 106 -20.17 5.17 -3.13
C VAL A 106 -19.08 4.89 -2.09
N SER A 107 -17.89 5.46 -2.29
CA SER A 107 -16.69 5.14 -1.49
C SER A 107 -16.63 5.81 -0.12
N ASN A 108 -17.44 6.84 0.13
CA ASN A 108 -17.38 7.63 1.35
C ASN A 108 -18.74 7.69 2.05
N ALA A 109 -18.77 7.26 3.32
CA ALA A 109 -19.96 7.34 4.16
C ALA A 109 -19.56 7.59 5.62
N ILE A 110 -19.48 8.85 6.03
CA ILE A 110 -19.16 9.32 7.37
C ILE A 110 -20.02 8.63 8.44
N ILE A 111 -21.32 8.47 8.21
CA ILE A 111 -22.23 7.92 9.24
C ILE A 111 -21.98 6.42 9.42
N LEU A 112 -21.66 5.70 8.33
CA LEU A 112 -21.42 4.25 8.32
C LEU A 112 -19.93 3.86 8.20
N GLU A 113 -19.00 4.81 8.33
CA GLU A 113 -17.57 4.49 8.34
C GLU A 113 -17.19 3.87 9.71
N PRO A 114 -16.37 2.80 9.74
CA PRO A 114 -15.77 2.32 10.97
C PRO A 114 -14.69 3.30 11.43
N LYS A 115 -14.93 3.98 12.56
CA LYS A 115 -13.99 4.97 13.10
C LYS A 115 -13.81 4.80 14.60
N ARG A 116 -12.54 4.77 15.04
CA ARG A 116 -12.18 4.66 16.47
C ARG A 116 -12.80 5.76 17.33
N ASP A 117 -12.87 7.00 16.83
CA ASP A 117 -13.53 8.11 17.53
C ASP A 117 -15.01 7.82 17.83
N LYS A 118 -15.69 7.12 16.91
CA LYS A 118 -17.12 6.76 17.02
C LYS A 118 -17.30 5.71 18.11
N TYR A 119 -16.43 4.69 18.12
CA TYR A 119 -16.38 3.69 19.19
C TYR A 119 -16.12 4.33 20.56
N ILE A 120 -15.08 5.16 20.70
CA ILE A 120 -14.75 5.81 21.97
C ILE A 120 -15.90 6.70 22.46
N CYS A 121 -16.43 7.57 21.60
CA CYS A 121 -17.43 8.55 22.00
C CYS A 121 -18.79 7.91 22.33
N VAL A 122 -19.27 6.98 21.51
CA VAL A 122 -20.63 6.43 21.63
C VAL A 122 -20.69 5.14 22.45
N LYS A 123 -19.70 4.24 22.31
CA LYS A 123 -19.67 2.97 23.07
C LYS A 123 -19.04 3.14 24.45
N LEU A 124 -17.84 3.71 24.53
CA LEU A 124 -17.11 3.83 25.81
C LEU A 124 -17.61 4.99 26.66
N MET A 125 -17.68 6.19 26.10
CA MET A 125 -18.09 7.42 26.82
C MET A 125 -19.61 7.61 26.87
N ARG A 126 -20.38 6.66 26.31
CA ARG A 126 -21.85 6.63 26.32
C ARG A 126 -22.53 7.92 25.85
N LEU A 127 -21.89 8.67 24.93
CA LEU A 127 -22.55 9.82 24.31
C LEU A 127 -23.76 9.35 23.48
N PRO A 128 -24.91 10.04 23.54
CA PRO A 128 -26.06 9.75 22.69
C PRO A 128 -25.66 9.76 21.20
N ALA A 129 -26.00 8.69 20.49
CA ALA A 129 -25.56 8.44 19.12
C ALA A 129 -26.07 9.52 18.14
N ASP A 130 -27.31 9.94 18.35
CA ASP A 130 -27.97 11.05 17.66
C ASP A 130 -27.17 12.35 17.83
N LYS A 131 -26.93 12.79 19.07
CA LYS A 131 -26.23 14.06 19.34
C LYS A 131 -24.81 14.04 18.79
N TYR A 132 -24.14 12.89 18.87
CA TYR A 132 -22.83 12.68 18.29
C TYR A 132 -22.86 12.81 16.77
N MET A 133 -23.80 12.14 16.08
CA MET A 133 -23.86 12.17 14.62
C MET A 133 -24.22 13.53 14.08
N HIS A 134 -25.20 14.22 14.65
CA HIS A 134 -25.53 15.59 14.24
C HIS A 134 -24.31 16.52 14.37
N ALA A 135 -23.59 16.45 15.49
CA ALA A 135 -22.40 17.28 15.70
C ALA A 135 -21.26 16.95 14.72
N VAL A 136 -21.00 15.67 14.46
CA VAL A 136 -19.94 15.23 13.54
C VAL A 136 -20.31 15.53 12.09
N MET A 137 -21.55 15.28 11.68
CA MET A 137 -22.04 15.55 10.33
C MET A 137 -22.01 17.04 10.01
N ALA A 138 -22.51 17.90 10.92
CA ALA A 138 -22.45 19.34 10.74
C ALA A 138 -21.00 19.83 10.61
N LEU A 139 -20.10 19.38 11.50
CA LEU A 139 -18.69 19.77 11.43
C LEU A 139 -18.02 19.29 10.14
N ARG A 140 -18.28 18.04 9.72
CA ARG A 140 -17.67 17.50 8.49
C ARG A 140 -18.23 18.14 7.23
N ALA A 141 -19.53 18.38 7.13
CA ALA A 141 -20.13 19.07 6.00
C ALA A 141 -19.58 20.50 5.87
N LEU A 142 -19.53 21.24 6.98
CA LEU A 142 -19.00 22.61 6.99
C LEU A 142 -17.52 22.66 6.62
N THR A 143 -16.69 21.82 7.26
CA THR A 143 -15.25 21.79 6.95
C THR A 143 -14.97 21.30 5.53
N PHE A 144 -15.75 20.34 5.01
CA PHE A 144 -15.66 19.90 3.63
C PHE A 144 -15.93 21.06 2.66
N PHE A 145 -17.02 21.81 2.87
CA PHE A 145 -17.36 22.97 2.06
C PHE A 145 -16.26 24.03 2.12
N VAL A 146 -15.90 24.49 3.32
CA VAL A 146 -14.90 25.54 3.54
C VAL A 146 -13.54 25.16 2.95
N TYR A 147 -13.09 23.91 3.09
CA TYR A 147 -11.80 23.49 2.57
C TYR A 147 -11.77 23.35 1.05
N PHE A 148 -12.90 23.10 0.40
CA PHE A 148 -12.97 22.98 -1.06
C PHE A 148 -13.02 24.33 -1.78
N ILE A 149 -13.61 25.37 -1.17
CA ILE A 149 -13.79 26.68 -1.82
C ILE A 149 -12.49 27.24 -2.41
N PRO A 150 -11.38 27.39 -1.66
CA PRO A 150 -10.18 28.02 -2.20
C PRO A 150 -9.59 27.20 -3.36
N ALA A 151 -9.58 25.87 -3.23
CA ALA A 151 -9.00 25.00 -4.25
C ALA A 151 -9.85 25.02 -5.54
N MET A 152 -11.17 24.92 -5.43
CA MET A 152 -12.08 24.97 -6.58
C MET A 152 -12.00 26.31 -7.31
N VAL A 153 -11.97 27.43 -6.57
CA VAL A 153 -11.85 28.76 -7.16
C VAL A 153 -10.52 28.94 -7.89
N VAL A 154 -9.40 28.50 -7.29
CA VAL A 154 -8.08 28.60 -7.91
C VAL A 154 -8.00 27.79 -9.21
N PHE A 155 -8.43 26.53 -9.20
CA PHE A 155 -8.34 25.68 -10.40
C PHE A 155 -9.36 26.04 -11.49
N ALA A 156 -10.57 26.48 -11.12
CA ALA A 156 -11.51 27.04 -12.10
C ALA A 156 -10.91 28.31 -12.75
N ARG A 157 -10.34 29.21 -11.94
CA ARG A 157 -9.72 30.45 -12.45
C ARG A 157 -8.52 30.17 -13.37
N ALA A 158 -7.78 29.09 -13.12
CA ALA A 158 -6.67 28.67 -13.98
C ALA A 158 -7.11 28.36 -15.43
N TYR A 159 -8.37 27.99 -15.64
CA TYR A 159 -8.99 27.79 -16.95
C TYR A 159 -9.79 29.02 -17.43
N GLY A 160 -9.60 30.19 -16.83
CA GLY A 160 -10.31 31.40 -17.24
C GLY A 160 -11.76 31.50 -16.76
N ALA A 161 -12.28 30.49 -16.06
CA ALA A 161 -13.65 30.49 -15.55
C ALA A 161 -13.90 31.57 -14.49
N PRO A 162 -15.14 32.09 -14.38
CA PRO A 162 -15.50 33.09 -13.38
C PRO A 162 -15.54 32.49 -11.97
N LEU A 163 -15.26 33.32 -10.96
CA LEU A 163 -15.11 32.87 -9.56
C LEU A 163 -16.38 32.18 -9.00
N TRP A 164 -17.55 32.57 -9.50
CA TRP A 164 -18.83 31.99 -9.05
C TRP A 164 -18.94 30.51 -9.40
N GLN A 165 -18.34 30.04 -10.50
CA GLN A 165 -18.37 28.62 -10.88
C GLN A 165 -17.65 27.76 -9.84
N GLY A 166 -16.47 28.19 -9.36
CA GLY A 166 -15.74 27.48 -8.30
C GLY A 166 -16.51 27.44 -6.96
N LEU A 167 -17.20 28.54 -6.62
CA LEU A 167 -18.05 28.59 -5.42
C LEU A 167 -19.27 27.67 -5.56
N LEU A 168 -19.96 27.71 -6.71
CA LEU A 168 -21.13 26.88 -6.98
C LEU A 168 -20.74 25.40 -7.00
N LEU A 169 -19.64 25.00 -7.65
CA LEU A 169 -19.14 23.62 -7.63
C LEU A 169 -18.87 23.14 -6.20
N SER A 170 -18.28 23.99 -5.37
CA SER A 170 -18.02 23.66 -3.95
C SER A 170 -19.32 23.42 -3.19
N LEU A 171 -20.35 24.23 -3.45
CA LEU A 171 -21.68 24.09 -2.86
C LEU A 171 -22.37 22.81 -3.35
N LEU A 172 -22.47 22.62 -4.67
CA LEU A 172 -23.11 21.47 -5.30
C LEU A 172 -22.46 20.16 -4.84
N LEU A 173 -21.13 20.09 -4.82
CA LEU A 173 -20.41 18.92 -4.35
C LEU A 173 -20.68 18.65 -2.85
N SER A 174 -20.75 19.70 -2.03
CA SER A 174 -21.03 19.55 -0.59
C SER A 174 -22.45 19.02 -0.33
N LEU A 175 -23.44 19.53 -1.07
CA LEU A 175 -24.82 19.08 -1.01
C LEU A 175 -24.97 17.65 -1.54
N TRP A 176 -24.28 17.33 -2.62
CA TRP A 176 -24.21 15.96 -3.15
C TRP A 176 -23.59 14.98 -2.14
N ARG A 177 -22.58 15.42 -1.36
CA ARG A 177 -22.06 14.60 -0.26
C ARG A 177 -23.08 14.28 0.81
N ILE A 178 -23.91 15.26 1.18
CA ILE A 178 -25.02 15.03 2.12
C ILE A 178 -26.03 14.05 1.52
N ALA A 179 -26.34 14.17 0.22
CA ALA A 179 -27.20 13.21 -0.48
C ALA A 179 -26.62 11.80 -0.50
N GLY A 180 -25.32 11.65 -0.72
CA GLY A 180 -24.62 10.36 -0.62
C GLY A 180 -24.78 9.73 0.76
N GLU A 181 -24.58 10.49 1.84
CA GLU A 181 -24.75 9.99 3.22
C GLU A 181 -26.20 9.55 3.49
N ALA A 182 -27.18 10.32 3.01
CA ALA A 182 -28.59 9.96 3.13
C ALA A 182 -28.90 8.66 2.37
N LEU A 183 -28.34 8.48 1.16
CA LEU A 183 -28.48 7.26 0.38
C LEU A 183 -27.87 6.04 1.10
N HIS A 184 -26.66 6.19 1.66
CA HIS A 184 -26.02 5.13 2.45
C HIS A 184 -26.86 4.73 3.66
N LEU A 185 -27.42 5.70 4.38
CA LEU A 185 -28.34 5.44 5.49
C LEU A 185 -29.63 4.75 5.03
N TRP A 186 -30.23 5.21 3.95
CA TRP A 186 -31.45 4.61 3.40
C TRP A 186 -31.23 3.15 2.95
N ILE A 187 -30.09 2.86 2.30
CA ILE A 187 -29.71 1.48 1.95
C ILE A 187 -29.53 0.62 3.20
N PHE A 188 -28.89 1.19 4.23
CA PHE A 188 -28.69 0.49 5.50
C PHE A 188 -30.02 0.17 6.18
N ASP A 189 -30.96 1.09 6.26
CA ASP A 189 -32.27 0.82 6.88
C ASP A 189 -33.09 -0.21 6.11
N ARG A 190 -33.03 -0.18 4.77
CA ARG A 190 -33.85 -1.06 3.93
C ARG A 190 -33.27 -2.46 3.78
N LYS A 191 -31.94 -2.61 3.81
CA LYS A 191 -31.25 -3.86 3.47
C LYS A 191 -30.27 -4.33 4.53
N GLU A 192 -30.04 -3.56 5.60
CA GLU A 192 -28.97 -3.76 6.59
C GLU A 192 -27.56 -3.85 5.98
N ILE A 193 -27.39 -3.31 4.77
CA ILE A 193 -26.12 -3.33 4.04
C ILE A 193 -25.32 -2.06 4.33
N VAL A 194 -24.13 -2.24 4.88
CA VAL A 194 -23.11 -1.17 4.95
C VAL A 194 -22.28 -1.21 3.65
N LEU A 195 -22.65 -0.37 2.68
CA LEU A 195 -22.07 -0.38 1.32
C LEU A 195 -20.54 -0.18 1.33
N VAL A 196 -20.05 0.75 2.15
CA VAL A 196 -18.61 1.04 2.32
C VAL A 196 -17.79 -0.17 2.83
N LYS A 197 -18.42 -1.19 3.42
CA LYS A 197 -17.74 -2.43 3.83
C LYS A 197 -17.67 -3.48 2.72
N LYS A 198 -18.40 -3.30 1.61
CA LYS A 198 -18.38 -4.22 0.45
C LYS A 198 -17.19 -3.87 -0.44
N ASN A 199 -15.99 -4.23 0.02
CA ASN A 199 -14.72 -3.88 -0.63
C ASN A 199 -14.72 -4.20 -2.13
N GLY A 200 -15.21 -5.36 -2.56
CA GLY A 200 -15.26 -5.72 -3.99
C GLY A 200 -16.02 -4.68 -4.81
N LEU A 201 -17.25 -4.36 -4.41
CA LEU A 201 -18.08 -3.36 -5.09
C LEU A 201 -17.45 -1.96 -5.07
N VAL A 202 -16.99 -1.51 -3.89
CA VAL A 202 -16.36 -0.19 -3.75
C VAL A 202 -15.12 -0.06 -4.63
N TRP A 203 -14.25 -1.07 -4.65
CA TRP A 203 -13.06 -1.08 -5.50
C TRP A 203 -13.39 -1.21 -6.99
N THR A 204 -14.44 -1.94 -7.37
CA THR A 204 -14.94 -1.97 -8.75
C THR A 204 -15.44 -0.59 -9.18
N VAL A 205 -16.21 0.11 -8.34
CA VAL A 205 -16.69 1.47 -8.64
C VAL A 205 -15.53 2.46 -8.72
N ILE A 206 -14.54 2.36 -7.82
CA ILE A 206 -13.31 3.18 -7.90
C ILE A 206 -12.58 2.89 -9.22
N GLY A 207 -12.26 1.63 -9.51
CA GLY A 207 -11.51 1.25 -10.71
C GLY A 207 -12.22 1.65 -12.00
N ALA A 208 -13.52 1.36 -12.11
CA ALA A 208 -14.34 1.75 -13.25
C ALA A 208 -14.46 3.27 -13.36
N GLY A 209 -14.68 3.98 -12.26
CA GLY A 209 -14.80 5.44 -12.26
C GLY A 209 -13.51 6.15 -12.65
N TYR A 210 -12.34 5.65 -12.22
CA TYR A 210 -11.04 6.17 -12.67
C TYR A 210 -10.78 5.88 -14.14
N LEU A 211 -11.11 4.68 -14.61
CA LEU A 211 -10.98 4.34 -16.03
C LEU A 211 -11.85 5.27 -16.87
N LEU A 212 -13.14 5.38 -16.56
CA LEU A 212 -14.10 6.22 -17.27
C LEU A 212 -13.77 7.72 -17.19
N ALA A 213 -13.21 8.19 -16.06
CA ALA A 213 -12.79 9.58 -15.91
C ALA A 213 -11.67 9.97 -16.87
N TYR A 214 -10.72 9.06 -17.15
CA TYR A 214 -9.56 9.38 -17.96
C TYR A 214 -9.65 8.92 -19.42
N VAL A 215 -10.62 8.09 -19.81
CA VAL A 215 -10.83 7.72 -21.23
C VAL A 215 -10.93 8.95 -22.15
N PRO A 216 -11.70 10.01 -21.81
CA PRO A 216 -11.82 11.18 -22.69
C PRO A 216 -10.50 11.94 -22.91
N LEU A 217 -9.53 11.83 -21.99
CA LEU A 217 -8.21 12.43 -22.16
C LEU A 217 -7.45 11.83 -23.36
N TYR A 218 -7.70 10.56 -23.70
CA TYR A 218 -7.11 9.92 -24.87
C TYR A 218 -7.87 10.23 -26.16
N MET A 219 -9.16 10.55 -26.06
CA MET A 219 -10.01 10.91 -27.20
C MET A 219 -9.89 12.39 -27.58
N GLY A 220 -9.27 13.22 -26.73
CA GLY A 220 -9.06 14.65 -26.98
C GLY A 220 -10.36 15.46 -27.04
N SER A 221 -11.47 14.91 -26.54
CA SER A 221 -12.78 15.57 -26.51
C SER A 221 -13.56 15.08 -25.29
N SER A 222 -14.30 15.98 -24.66
CA SER A 222 -15.27 15.60 -23.63
C SER A 222 -16.46 14.90 -24.30
N LEU A 223 -16.90 13.78 -23.73
CA LEU A 223 -18.07 13.04 -24.24
C LEU A 223 -19.39 13.81 -24.01
N LEU A 224 -19.38 14.79 -23.10
CA LEU A 224 -20.52 15.56 -22.64
C LEU A 224 -20.05 16.98 -22.32
N ASP A 225 -20.85 17.97 -22.70
CA ASP A 225 -20.65 19.38 -22.38
C ASP A 225 -21.00 19.66 -20.91
N MET A 226 -20.01 19.40 -20.05
CA MET A 226 -20.15 19.47 -18.60
C MET A 226 -20.30 20.90 -18.08
N ASP A 227 -19.67 21.89 -18.71
CA ASP A 227 -19.83 23.31 -18.36
C ASP A 227 -21.31 23.72 -18.47
N ASN A 228 -21.93 23.50 -19.63
CA ASN A 228 -23.35 23.83 -19.80
C ASN A 228 -24.27 22.98 -18.94
N MET A 229 -23.98 21.68 -18.76
CA MET A 229 -24.81 20.81 -17.94
C MET A 229 -24.77 21.18 -16.45
N LEU A 230 -23.57 21.27 -15.84
CA LEU A 230 -23.39 21.50 -14.40
C LEU A 230 -23.89 22.87 -13.96
N PHE A 231 -23.69 23.89 -14.79
CA PHE A 231 -24.08 25.26 -14.47
C PHE A 231 -25.46 25.64 -15.00
N SER A 232 -26.18 24.71 -15.63
CA SER A 232 -27.58 24.90 -15.96
C SER A 232 -28.43 25.12 -14.68
N LEU A 233 -29.37 26.05 -14.77
CA LEU A 233 -30.28 26.36 -13.66
C LEU A 233 -31.09 25.12 -13.21
N PRO A 234 -31.63 24.27 -14.11
CA PRO A 234 -32.40 23.11 -13.69
C PRO A 234 -31.58 22.09 -12.89
N LEU A 235 -30.37 21.75 -13.35
CA LEU A 235 -29.55 20.72 -12.68
C LEU A 235 -29.00 21.23 -11.35
N SER A 236 -28.49 22.46 -11.32
CA SER A 236 -28.00 23.07 -10.08
C SER A 236 -29.11 23.16 -9.03
N LEU A 237 -30.32 23.62 -9.41
CA LEU A 237 -31.46 23.67 -8.50
C LEU A 237 -31.89 22.27 -8.01
N ALA A 238 -31.93 21.28 -8.90
CA ALA A 238 -32.25 19.90 -8.54
C ALA A 238 -31.27 19.33 -7.49
N LEU A 239 -29.96 19.58 -7.66
CA LEU A 239 -28.94 19.18 -6.69
C LEU A 239 -29.07 19.94 -5.35
N VAL A 240 -29.43 21.22 -5.38
CA VAL A 240 -29.69 21.99 -4.16
C VAL A 240 -30.88 21.41 -3.38
N VAL A 241 -32.00 21.18 -4.07
CA VAL A 241 -33.21 20.58 -3.48
C VAL A 241 -32.90 19.19 -2.93
N LEU A 242 -32.22 18.34 -3.70
CA LEU A 242 -31.83 17.00 -3.26
C LEU A 242 -30.97 17.05 -2.00
N GLY A 243 -29.97 17.94 -1.96
CA GLY A 243 -29.13 18.15 -0.79
C GLY A 243 -29.92 18.61 0.43
N ALA A 244 -30.87 19.54 0.27
CA ALA A 244 -31.72 20.03 1.34
C ALA A 244 -32.65 18.94 1.90
N VAL A 245 -33.32 18.19 1.03
CA VAL A 245 -34.16 17.03 1.41
C VAL A 245 -33.33 15.98 2.13
N SER A 246 -32.12 15.70 1.65
CA SER A 246 -31.19 14.75 2.28
C SER A 246 -30.72 15.22 3.64
N ALA A 247 -30.42 16.52 3.80
CA ALA A 247 -30.07 17.12 5.08
C ALA A 247 -31.23 17.02 6.08
N TRP A 248 -32.46 17.28 5.63
CA TRP A 248 -33.67 17.12 6.44
C TRP A 248 -33.90 15.68 6.87
N TYR A 249 -33.71 14.72 5.95
CA TYR A 249 -33.78 13.28 6.26
C TYR A 249 -32.76 12.89 7.34
N ILE A 250 -31.49 13.27 7.17
CA ILE A 250 -30.42 13.00 8.14
C ILE A 250 -30.74 13.66 9.50
N ALA A 251 -31.26 14.88 9.52
CA ALA A 251 -31.60 15.58 10.76
C ALA A 251 -32.73 14.93 11.57
N ARG A 252 -33.65 14.20 10.91
CA ARG A 252 -34.77 13.50 11.55
C ARG A 252 -34.55 12.00 11.73
N TYR A 253 -33.39 11.50 11.34
CA TYR A 253 -33.10 10.08 11.38
C TYR A 253 -33.03 9.54 12.83
N ALA A 254 -33.88 8.57 13.17
CA ALA A 254 -33.96 8.00 14.52
C ALA A 254 -32.97 6.84 14.74
N GLY A 255 -32.60 6.11 13.69
CA GLY A 255 -31.82 4.87 13.75
C GLY A 255 -30.32 5.04 14.02
N TYR A 256 -29.87 6.17 14.56
CA TYR A 256 -28.43 6.47 14.71
C TYR A 256 -27.69 5.47 15.59
N ARG A 257 -28.37 4.91 16.61
CA ARG A 257 -27.76 3.90 17.47
C ARG A 257 -27.41 2.63 16.69
N ASN A 258 -28.33 2.14 15.87
CA ASN A 258 -28.14 0.94 15.05
C ASN A 258 -27.05 1.15 14.01
N ALA A 259 -27.06 2.31 13.34
CA ALA A 259 -26.03 2.68 12.37
C ALA A 259 -24.63 2.72 12.99
N VAL A 260 -24.48 3.30 14.19
CA VAL A 260 -23.21 3.30 14.93
C VAL A 260 -22.79 1.89 15.32
N ASP A 261 -23.72 1.09 15.84
CA ASP A 261 -23.43 -0.24 16.37
C ASP A 261 -22.99 -1.21 15.25
N ALA A 262 -23.53 -1.07 14.04
CA ALA A 262 -23.12 -1.84 12.87
C ALA A 262 -21.66 -1.60 12.44
N VAL A 263 -21.09 -0.46 12.79
CA VAL A 263 -19.75 -0.01 12.31
C VAL A 263 -18.74 0.16 13.44
N THR A 264 -19.14 -0.16 14.68
CA THR A 264 -18.29 -0.07 15.87
C THR A 264 -18.15 -1.41 16.62
N LYS A 265 -18.31 -2.54 15.91
CA LYS A 265 -18.08 -3.87 16.48
C LYS A 265 -16.61 -4.04 16.89
N ILE A 266 -16.36 -4.62 18.06
CA ILE A 266 -15.00 -4.74 18.66
C ILE A 266 -14.05 -5.51 17.74
N ASP A 267 -14.58 -6.51 17.01
CA ASP A 267 -13.80 -7.32 16.07
C ASP A 267 -13.65 -6.67 14.69
N ASP A 268 -14.13 -5.44 14.48
CA ASP A 268 -13.92 -4.72 13.23
C ASP A 268 -12.43 -4.37 13.09
N PRO A 269 -11.70 -4.97 12.14
CA PRO A 269 -10.25 -4.82 12.06
C PRO A 269 -9.84 -3.36 11.84
N LEU A 270 -10.72 -2.53 11.27
CA LEU A 270 -10.47 -1.11 11.00
C LEU A 270 -10.47 -0.24 12.27
N LEU A 271 -10.99 -0.74 13.39
CA LEU A 271 -10.94 -0.05 14.68
C LEU A 271 -9.61 -0.28 15.41
N ASP A 272 -8.95 -1.42 15.15
CA ASP A 272 -7.63 -1.76 15.67
C ASP A 272 -6.69 -2.20 14.53
N MET A 273 -6.20 -1.20 13.80
CA MET A 273 -5.19 -1.38 12.75
C MET A 273 -3.94 -2.13 13.25
N GLY A 274 -3.60 -2.02 14.54
CA GLY A 274 -2.46 -2.73 15.14
C GLY A 274 -2.72 -4.23 15.21
N ARG A 275 -3.91 -4.62 15.72
CA ARG A 275 -4.38 -6.00 15.72
C ARG A 275 -4.55 -6.54 14.29
N MET A 276 -5.12 -5.76 13.36
CA MET A 276 -5.26 -6.17 11.96
C MET A 276 -3.89 -6.46 11.31
N MET A 277 -2.90 -5.57 11.49
CA MET A 277 -1.55 -5.77 10.97
C MET A 277 -0.87 -7.00 11.59
N LYS A 278 -1.07 -7.24 12.89
CA LYS A 278 -0.56 -8.42 13.61
C LYS A 278 -1.22 -9.71 13.10
N GLU A 279 -2.55 -9.74 13.02
CA GLU A 279 -3.31 -10.89 12.51
C GLU A 279 -3.01 -11.17 11.02
N ALA A 280 -2.85 -10.14 10.20
CA ALA A 280 -2.44 -10.29 8.81
C ALA A 280 -1.02 -10.85 8.70
N SER A 281 -0.09 -10.39 9.55
CA SER A 281 1.28 -10.91 9.60
C SER A 281 1.30 -12.37 10.09
N MET A 282 0.46 -12.74 11.05
CA MET A 282 0.33 -14.13 11.51
C MET A 282 -0.30 -15.02 10.43
N LYS A 283 -1.41 -14.59 9.80
CA LYS A 283 -2.00 -15.32 8.66
C LYS A 283 -1.05 -15.49 7.48
N GLN A 284 -0.06 -14.62 7.32
CA GLN A 284 0.98 -14.76 6.29
C GLN A 284 1.97 -15.88 6.58
N VAL A 285 2.11 -16.34 7.83
CA VAL A 285 3.08 -17.39 8.19
C VAL A 285 2.41 -18.65 8.74
N GLU A 286 1.14 -18.57 9.14
CA GLU A 286 0.36 -19.66 9.68
C GLU A 286 0.05 -20.70 8.59
N THR A 287 0.35 -21.96 8.88
CA THR A 287 0.01 -23.07 8.00
C THR A 287 -1.41 -23.51 8.32
N LYS A 288 -2.30 -23.58 7.32
CA LYS A 288 -3.65 -24.12 7.52
C LYS A 288 -3.52 -25.59 7.90
N GLU A 289 -4.02 -25.99 9.08
CA GLU A 289 -4.01 -27.39 9.52
C GLU A 289 -4.64 -28.34 8.50
N LYS A 290 -5.64 -27.85 7.74
CA LYS A 290 -6.29 -28.57 6.64
C LYS A 290 -5.37 -28.98 5.48
N ASP A 291 -4.16 -28.41 5.37
CA ASP A 291 -3.17 -28.81 4.36
C ASP A 291 -2.38 -30.07 4.77
N PHE A 292 -2.52 -30.52 6.02
CA PHE A 292 -1.84 -31.67 6.60
C PHE A 292 -2.83 -32.84 6.76
N SER A 293 -2.66 -33.90 5.97
CA SER A 293 -3.14 -35.24 6.35
C SER A 293 -1.91 -36.12 6.59
N ALA A 294 -1.95 -36.93 7.65
CA ALA A 294 -0.88 -37.86 8.00
C ALA A 294 -0.55 -38.84 6.86
N GLU A 295 -1.47 -39.02 5.91
CA GLU A 295 -1.35 -39.87 4.72
C GLU A 295 -0.33 -39.33 3.69
N LYS A 296 0.07 -38.05 3.76
CA LYS A 296 1.07 -37.48 2.84
C LYS A 296 2.53 -37.77 3.24
N LEU A 297 2.77 -38.31 4.43
CA LEU A 297 4.12 -38.69 4.88
C LEU A 297 4.48 -40.04 4.26
N ARG A 298 5.21 -40.02 3.14
CA ARG A 298 5.69 -41.24 2.51
C ARG A 298 6.83 -41.85 3.36
N PRO A 299 6.75 -43.13 3.76
CA PRO A 299 7.88 -43.79 4.41
C PRO A 299 9.10 -43.74 3.48
N GLY A 300 10.25 -43.29 4.01
CA GLY A 300 11.50 -43.11 3.25
C GLY A 300 11.73 -41.74 2.60
N GLN A 301 10.79 -40.78 2.69
CA GLN A 301 10.91 -39.46 2.03
C GLN A 301 12.18 -38.65 2.39
N PHE A 302 12.76 -38.92 3.56
CA PHE A 302 13.96 -38.24 4.06
C PHE A 302 15.09 -39.21 4.42
N ALA A 303 15.06 -40.43 3.87
CA ALA A 303 16.14 -41.40 4.04
C ALA A 303 17.50 -40.76 3.69
N GLY A 304 18.50 -40.95 4.55
CA GLY A 304 19.84 -40.36 4.38
C GLY A 304 20.03 -38.93 4.91
N LYS A 305 19.00 -38.29 5.50
CA LYS A 305 19.15 -37.00 6.19
C LYS A 305 19.17 -37.18 7.70
N SER A 306 20.13 -36.55 8.37
CA SER A 306 20.26 -36.54 9.84
C SER A 306 20.37 -35.11 10.40
N GLY A 307 20.14 -34.97 11.71
CA GLY A 307 20.29 -33.70 12.45
C GLY A 307 19.53 -32.52 11.85
N PHE A 308 20.20 -31.37 11.69
CA PHE A 308 19.57 -30.15 11.18
C PHE A 308 19.15 -30.24 9.70
N ALA A 309 19.81 -31.07 8.89
CA ALA A 309 19.39 -31.29 7.51
C ALA A 309 18.03 -31.99 7.43
N TYR A 310 17.76 -32.94 8.34
CA TYR A 310 16.47 -33.60 8.49
C TYR A 310 15.39 -32.62 8.97
N LEU A 311 15.69 -31.83 10.01
CA LEU A 311 14.78 -30.79 10.53
C LEU A 311 14.33 -29.82 9.43
N ASN A 312 15.29 -29.26 8.68
CA ASN A 312 14.96 -28.34 7.59
C ASN A 312 14.17 -29.05 6.47
N ALA A 313 14.49 -30.30 6.16
CA ALA A 313 13.75 -31.06 5.15
C ALA A 313 12.28 -31.24 5.52
N ILE A 314 11.99 -31.57 6.78
CA ILE A 314 10.61 -31.62 7.30
C ILE A 314 9.96 -30.24 7.17
N PHE A 315 10.62 -29.18 7.64
CA PHE A 315 10.08 -27.82 7.58
C PHE A 315 9.69 -27.42 6.16
N PHE A 316 10.60 -27.58 5.20
CA PHE A 316 10.37 -27.21 3.79
C PHE A 316 9.32 -28.08 3.12
N SER A 317 9.19 -29.35 3.52
CA SER A 317 8.13 -30.24 3.01
C SER A 317 6.74 -29.82 3.51
N ARG A 318 6.63 -29.50 4.81
CA ARG A 318 5.39 -29.06 5.46
C ARG A 318 4.88 -27.75 4.86
N HIS A 319 5.79 -26.83 4.57
CA HIS A 319 5.44 -25.51 4.02
C HIS A 319 5.58 -25.43 2.48
N LYS A 320 5.65 -26.57 1.78
CA LYS A 320 5.88 -26.59 0.32
C LYS A 320 4.89 -25.72 -0.45
N ARG A 321 3.59 -25.80 -0.14
CA ARG A 321 2.55 -24.97 -0.77
C ARG A 321 2.83 -23.48 -0.60
N PHE A 322 3.15 -23.07 0.62
CA PHE A 322 3.47 -21.69 0.96
C PHE A 322 4.70 -21.16 0.22
N LEU A 323 5.69 -22.02 -0.03
CA LEU A 323 6.93 -21.67 -0.74
C LEU A 323 6.77 -21.66 -2.26
N ILE A 324 5.99 -22.60 -2.81
CA ILE A 324 5.84 -22.79 -4.27
C ILE A 324 4.76 -21.88 -4.86
N GLN A 325 3.64 -21.64 -4.18
CA GLN A 325 2.56 -20.80 -4.72
C GLN A 325 3.03 -19.39 -5.14
N PRO A 326 3.88 -18.68 -4.37
CA PRO A 326 4.40 -17.38 -4.81
C PRO A 326 5.26 -17.50 -6.08
N ILE A 327 6.04 -18.57 -6.19
CA ILE A 327 6.88 -18.84 -7.37
C ILE A 327 6.00 -19.14 -8.59
N GLN A 328 4.98 -19.99 -8.44
CA GLN A 328 4.02 -20.29 -9.52
C GLN A 328 3.33 -19.03 -10.01
N ARG A 329 2.85 -18.17 -9.10
CA ARG A 329 2.24 -16.89 -9.48
C ARG A 329 3.21 -15.99 -10.25
N ARG A 330 4.48 -15.92 -9.81
CA ARG A 330 5.53 -15.17 -10.52
C ARG A 330 5.81 -15.76 -11.90
N LEU A 331 5.88 -17.08 -12.03
CA LEU A 331 6.05 -17.76 -13.32
C LEU A 331 4.88 -17.50 -14.27
N VAL A 332 3.64 -17.50 -13.76
CA VAL A 332 2.46 -17.14 -14.57
C VAL A 332 2.55 -15.68 -15.04
N ILE A 333 2.95 -14.75 -14.18
CA ILE A 333 3.14 -13.35 -14.56
C ILE A 333 4.25 -13.20 -15.60
N ILE A 334 5.43 -13.81 -15.38
CA ILE A 334 6.55 -13.78 -16.32
C ILE A 334 6.12 -14.38 -17.66
N GLY A 335 5.48 -15.55 -17.64
CA GLY A 335 4.98 -16.22 -18.85
C GLY A 335 3.93 -15.39 -19.59
N ALA A 336 2.99 -14.75 -18.88
CA ALA A 336 2.00 -13.88 -19.49
C ALA A 336 2.62 -12.62 -20.11
N LEU A 337 3.61 -12.01 -19.45
CA LEU A 337 4.35 -10.86 -19.99
C LEU A 337 5.18 -11.24 -21.21
N SER A 338 5.87 -12.39 -21.18
CA SER A 338 6.61 -12.91 -22.33
C SER A 338 5.68 -13.24 -23.49
N ALA A 339 4.54 -13.89 -23.23
CA ALA A 339 3.54 -14.18 -24.27
C ALA A 339 2.94 -12.91 -24.87
N ALA A 340 2.63 -11.90 -24.04
CA ALA A 340 2.16 -10.60 -24.52
C ALA A 340 3.20 -9.89 -25.40
N GLY A 341 4.48 -9.96 -25.01
CA GLY A 341 5.59 -9.45 -25.84
C GLY A 341 5.69 -10.17 -27.19
N LEU A 342 5.55 -11.50 -27.21
CA LEU A 342 5.52 -12.28 -28.46
C LEU A 342 4.28 -11.98 -29.31
N LEU A 343 3.11 -11.77 -28.71
CA LEU A 343 1.91 -11.37 -29.44
C LEU A 343 2.06 -9.98 -30.06
N ALA A 344 2.72 -9.05 -29.36
CA ALA A 344 3.02 -7.72 -29.89
C ALA A 344 3.93 -7.78 -31.13
N MET A 345 4.81 -8.78 -31.24
CA MET A 345 5.60 -9.02 -32.44
C MET A 345 4.72 -9.22 -33.68
N PHE A 346 3.61 -9.94 -33.55
CA PHE A 346 2.68 -10.22 -34.66
C PHE A 346 1.64 -9.12 -34.87
N ALA A 347 1.12 -8.54 -33.80
CA ALA A 347 0.02 -7.57 -33.86
C ALA A 347 0.47 -6.11 -34.10
N ALA A 348 1.65 -5.73 -33.62
CA ALA A 348 2.17 -4.37 -33.70
C ALA A 348 3.72 -4.35 -33.71
N PRO A 349 4.36 -4.64 -34.86
CA PRO A 349 5.83 -4.72 -34.98
C PRO A 349 6.57 -3.45 -34.51
N ASP A 350 5.98 -2.27 -34.76
CA ASP A 350 6.54 -0.99 -34.29
C ASP A 350 6.54 -0.87 -32.76
N ALA A 351 5.50 -1.37 -32.10
CA ALA A 351 5.45 -1.40 -30.63
C ALA A 351 6.43 -2.43 -30.06
N PHE A 352 6.62 -3.55 -30.74
CA PHE A 352 7.58 -4.59 -30.36
C PHE A 352 9.03 -4.11 -30.42
N SER A 353 9.44 -3.39 -31.48
CA SER A 353 10.78 -2.79 -31.56
C SER A 353 11.03 -1.73 -30.48
N LYS A 354 10.01 -0.91 -30.15
CA LYS A 354 10.08 0.04 -29.04
C LYS A 354 10.22 -0.69 -27.69
N LEU A 355 9.48 -1.78 -27.49
CA LEU A 355 9.57 -2.61 -26.29
C LEU A 355 10.99 -3.20 -26.13
N ALA A 356 11.59 -3.73 -27.21
CA ALA A 356 12.93 -4.29 -27.17
C ALA A 356 14.00 -3.23 -26.79
N ARG A 357 13.96 -2.06 -27.42
CA ARG A 357 14.84 -0.93 -27.06
C ARG A 357 14.64 -0.45 -25.63
N TYR A 358 13.39 -0.48 -25.16
CA TYR A 358 13.07 -0.18 -23.77
C TYR A 358 13.65 -1.23 -22.81
N LEU A 359 13.57 -2.53 -23.13
CA LEU A 359 14.16 -3.61 -22.33
C LEU A 359 15.69 -3.48 -22.22
N ILE A 360 16.37 -3.14 -23.32
CA ILE A 360 17.83 -2.90 -23.34
C ILE A 360 18.20 -1.70 -22.48
N SER A 361 17.50 -0.57 -22.64
CA SER A 361 17.78 0.65 -21.87
C SER A 361 17.37 0.56 -20.40
N SER A 362 16.41 -0.32 -20.07
CA SER A 362 15.87 -0.51 -18.71
C SER A 362 16.48 -1.68 -17.95
N LEU A 363 17.61 -2.23 -18.38
CA LEU A 363 18.33 -3.28 -17.64
C LEU A 363 18.59 -2.93 -16.16
N PRO A 364 18.88 -1.67 -15.78
CA PRO A 364 19.03 -1.33 -14.37
C PRO A 364 17.79 -1.55 -13.50
N VAL A 365 16.59 -1.53 -14.10
CA VAL A 365 15.33 -1.85 -13.41
C VAL A 365 15.36 -3.28 -12.86
N LEU A 366 16.12 -4.19 -13.48
CA LEU A 366 16.25 -5.59 -13.02
C LEU A 366 16.80 -5.69 -11.61
N VAL A 367 17.63 -4.76 -11.13
CA VAL A 367 18.13 -4.78 -9.74
C VAL A 367 16.97 -4.70 -8.75
N ILE A 368 16.01 -3.82 -9.00
CA ILE A 368 14.81 -3.67 -8.16
C ILE A 368 13.81 -4.80 -8.44
N ALA A 369 13.62 -5.18 -9.70
CA ALA A 369 12.71 -6.27 -10.07
C ALA A 369 13.12 -7.59 -9.41
N MET A 370 14.42 -7.88 -9.32
CA MET A 370 14.95 -9.08 -8.67
C MET A 370 14.73 -9.08 -7.15
N ASN A 371 14.74 -7.91 -6.50
CA ASN A 371 14.37 -7.79 -5.09
C ASN A 371 12.92 -8.26 -4.85
N PHE A 372 11.98 -7.74 -5.65
CA PHE A 372 10.57 -8.12 -5.56
C PHE A 372 10.28 -9.56 -6.02
N THR A 373 11.15 -10.11 -6.86
CA THR A 373 11.10 -11.49 -7.35
C THR A 373 11.70 -12.49 -6.35
N SER A 374 12.41 -12.03 -5.32
CA SER A 374 12.91 -12.90 -4.24
C SER A 374 11.79 -13.32 -3.28
N ILE A 375 11.78 -14.57 -2.81
CA ILE A 375 10.93 -15.00 -1.68
C ILE A 375 11.61 -14.88 -0.32
N GLY A 376 12.90 -14.50 -0.27
CA GLY A 376 13.76 -14.69 0.91
C GLY A 376 13.19 -14.10 2.20
N GLU A 377 12.70 -12.86 2.19
CA GLU A 377 12.11 -12.23 3.37
C GLU A 377 10.89 -13.02 3.90
N ARG A 378 10.00 -13.46 3.01
CA ARG A 378 8.80 -14.23 3.35
C ARG A 378 9.18 -15.58 3.97
N VAL A 379 10.17 -16.25 3.40
CA VAL A 379 10.67 -17.54 3.94
C VAL A 379 11.32 -17.33 5.31
N CYS A 380 12.12 -16.29 5.50
CA CYS A 380 12.75 -16.00 6.80
C CYS A 380 11.71 -15.73 7.90
N LYS A 381 10.65 -14.98 7.61
CA LYS A 381 9.51 -14.80 8.55
C LYS A 381 8.86 -16.12 8.93
N ALA A 382 8.60 -16.98 7.94
CA ALA A 382 7.97 -18.28 8.19
C ALA A 382 8.90 -19.25 8.96
N MET A 383 10.21 -19.24 8.67
CA MET A 383 11.21 -20.03 9.41
C MET A 383 11.30 -19.58 10.86
N PHE A 384 11.27 -18.26 11.10
CA PHE A 384 11.28 -17.74 12.46
C PHE A 384 10.06 -18.20 13.24
N PHE A 385 8.86 -17.95 12.71
CA PHE A 385 7.62 -18.20 13.44
C PHE A 385 7.37 -19.69 13.70
N ASN A 386 7.54 -20.53 12.68
CA ASN A 386 7.12 -21.94 12.74
C ASN A 386 8.25 -22.91 13.15
N CYS A 387 9.48 -22.43 13.35
CA CYS A 387 10.63 -23.30 13.66
C CYS A 387 11.62 -22.65 14.64
N ASP A 388 12.21 -21.51 14.28
CA ASP A 388 13.34 -20.98 15.06
C ASP A 388 12.89 -20.33 16.38
N LEU A 389 11.68 -19.79 16.49
CA LEU A 389 11.18 -19.13 17.70
C LEU A 389 11.17 -20.06 18.92
N SER A 390 10.78 -21.32 18.72
CA SER A 390 10.81 -22.35 19.78
C SER A 390 12.22 -22.89 20.01
N LEU A 391 12.98 -23.14 18.94
CA LEU A 391 14.27 -23.82 19.03
C LEU A 391 15.40 -22.91 19.54
N LEU A 392 15.37 -21.61 19.23
CA LEU A 392 16.36 -20.63 19.69
C LEU A 392 16.40 -20.44 21.21
N ARG A 393 15.41 -20.97 21.94
CA ARG A 393 15.40 -20.99 23.41
C ARG A 393 16.38 -22.02 23.98
N TYR A 394 16.73 -23.05 23.21
CA TYR A 394 17.61 -24.12 23.64
C TYR A 394 19.08 -23.83 23.31
N GLY A 395 19.99 -24.26 24.19
CA GLY A 395 21.43 -24.07 24.04
C GLY A 395 22.00 -24.74 22.78
N PHE A 396 21.64 -26.01 22.54
CA PHE A 396 22.14 -26.81 21.42
C PHE A 396 21.85 -26.17 20.04
N TYR A 397 20.74 -25.43 19.92
CA TYR A 397 20.36 -24.78 18.66
C TYR A 397 21.12 -23.46 18.43
N ARG A 398 21.73 -22.90 19.47
CA ARG A 398 22.52 -21.66 19.43
C ARG A 398 24.01 -21.90 19.23
N GLU A 399 24.43 -23.16 19.16
CA GLU A 399 25.80 -23.51 18.85
C GLU A 399 26.20 -23.08 17.44
N ARG A 400 27.46 -22.70 17.26
CA ARG A 400 27.96 -22.18 15.98
C ARG A 400 27.82 -23.21 14.86
N SER A 401 28.13 -24.48 15.13
CA SER A 401 27.99 -25.60 14.20
C SER A 401 26.54 -25.79 13.75
N ALA A 402 25.60 -25.75 14.69
CA ALA A 402 24.16 -25.85 14.43
C ALA A 402 23.65 -24.71 13.56
N ILE A 403 23.97 -23.46 13.91
CA ILE A 403 23.55 -22.26 13.19
C ILE A 403 24.08 -22.27 11.75
N LEU A 404 25.37 -22.58 11.57
CA LEU A 404 25.98 -22.61 10.23
C LEU A 404 25.47 -23.76 9.37
N SER A 405 25.20 -24.94 9.98
CA SER A 405 24.57 -26.06 9.29
C SER A 405 23.17 -25.68 8.77
N ASN A 406 22.34 -25.09 9.63
CA ASN A 406 21.02 -24.58 9.24
C ASN A 406 21.14 -23.51 8.15
N PHE A 407 22.06 -22.55 8.29
CA PHE A 407 22.28 -21.49 7.33
C PHE A 407 22.62 -22.04 5.95
N ARG A 408 23.55 -23.01 5.86
CA ARG A 408 23.95 -23.64 4.59
C ARG A 408 22.77 -24.35 3.92
N THR A 409 22.02 -25.16 4.65
CA THR A 409 20.85 -25.87 4.10
C THR A 409 19.79 -24.90 3.59
N ARG A 410 19.52 -23.83 4.36
CA ARG A 410 18.52 -22.81 4.01
C ARG A 410 18.97 -21.96 2.82
N LEU A 411 20.25 -21.60 2.76
CA LEU A 411 20.83 -20.87 1.64
C LEU A 411 20.67 -21.63 0.33
N LEU A 412 21.08 -22.91 0.30
CA LEU A 412 20.92 -23.74 -0.90
C LEU A 412 19.45 -23.86 -1.32
N ARG A 413 18.54 -24.05 -0.35
CA ARG A 413 17.11 -24.21 -0.66
C ARG A 413 16.47 -22.93 -1.17
N ILE A 414 16.74 -21.79 -0.52
CA ILE A 414 16.17 -20.49 -0.91
C ILE A 414 16.77 -20.03 -2.25
N SER A 415 18.08 -20.17 -2.44
CA SER A 415 18.73 -19.88 -3.71
C SER A 415 18.13 -20.72 -4.84
N GLY A 416 17.96 -22.03 -4.66
CA GLY A 416 17.33 -22.88 -5.67
C GLY A 416 15.90 -22.46 -6.02
N LEU A 417 15.10 -22.03 -5.04
CA LEU A 417 13.75 -21.54 -5.28
C LEU A 417 13.71 -20.18 -5.99
N ASN A 418 14.63 -19.28 -5.66
CA ASN A 418 14.76 -17.96 -6.29
C ASN A 418 15.38 -18.03 -7.71
N LEU A 419 16.20 -19.04 -7.99
CA LEU A 419 16.78 -19.26 -9.32
C LEU A 419 15.72 -19.64 -10.37
N ILE A 420 14.63 -20.32 -9.98
CA ILE A 420 13.56 -20.71 -10.91
C ILE A 420 12.93 -19.50 -11.63
N PRO A 421 12.37 -18.48 -10.93
CA PRO A 421 11.82 -17.32 -11.60
C PRO A 421 12.91 -16.46 -12.27
N ALA A 422 14.14 -16.45 -11.74
CA ALA A 422 15.25 -15.74 -12.36
C ALA A 422 15.60 -16.34 -13.74
N ALA A 423 15.68 -17.66 -13.84
CA ALA A 423 15.90 -18.37 -15.10
C ALA A 423 14.75 -18.12 -16.09
N ALA A 424 13.51 -18.09 -15.63
CA ALA A 424 12.36 -17.74 -16.48
C ALA A 424 12.46 -16.31 -17.02
N ILE A 425 12.90 -15.34 -16.22
CA ILE A 425 13.18 -13.96 -16.66
C ILE A 425 14.31 -13.96 -17.70
N CYS A 426 15.41 -14.68 -17.46
CA CYS A 426 16.51 -14.79 -18.44
C CYS A 426 16.00 -15.31 -19.78
N VAL A 427 15.24 -16.40 -19.79
CA VAL A 427 14.69 -16.98 -21.02
C VAL A 427 13.74 -15.98 -21.69
N GLY A 428 12.81 -15.38 -20.95
CA GLY A 428 11.83 -14.45 -21.51
C GLY A 428 12.46 -13.19 -22.10
N VAL A 429 13.42 -12.57 -21.40
CA VAL A 429 14.10 -11.36 -21.88
C VAL A 429 14.95 -11.67 -23.10
N ASN A 430 15.79 -12.71 -23.06
CA ASN A 430 16.64 -13.06 -24.19
C ASN A 430 15.83 -13.47 -25.42
N LEU A 431 14.73 -14.21 -25.24
CA LEU A 431 13.85 -14.60 -26.34
C LEU A 431 13.25 -13.37 -27.04
N LEU A 432 12.73 -12.41 -26.27
CA LEU A 432 12.13 -11.20 -26.84
C LEU A 432 13.17 -10.33 -27.57
N LEU A 433 14.38 -10.19 -27.02
CA LEU A 433 15.45 -9.39 -27.62
C LEU A 433 16.07 -10.06 -28.86
N PHE A 434 16.22 -11.38 -28.83
CA PHE A 434 16.72 -12.12 -29.99
C PHE A 434 15.75 -12.03 -31.18
N LEU A 435 14.44 -12.04 -30.92
CA LEU A 435 13.42 -11.94 -31.96
C LEU A 435 13.17 -10.51 -32.45
N SER A 436 13.64 -9.47 -31.75
CA SER A 436 13.39 -8.08 -32.13
C SER A 436 14.28 -7.53 -33.25
N GLY A 437 15.29 -8.29 -33.68
CA GLY A 437 16.25 -7.85 -34.70
C GLY A 437 17.18 -6.72 -34.24
N GLU A 438 17.15 -6.37 -32.96
CA GLU A 438 18.10 -5.44 -32.34
C GLU A 438 19.47 -6.13 -32.20
N HIS A 439 20.54 -5.34 -32.06
CA HIS A 439 21.89 -5.88 -31.89
C HIS A 439 22.02 -6.54 -30.50
N TRP A 440 21.64 -7.81 -30.40
CA TRP A 440 21.69 -8.62 -29.17
C TRP A 440 22.57 -9.85 -29.38
N GLY A 441 23.87 -9.68 -29.11
CA GLY A 441 24.85 -10.75 -29.29
C GLY A 441 24.77 -11.83 -28.21
N VAL A 442 25.28 -13.03 -28.51
CA VAL A 442 25.37 -14.15 -27.54
C VAL A 442 26.15 -13.74 -26.27
N GLY A 443 27.19 -12.93 -26.41
CA GLY A 443 27.97 -12.42 -25.27
C GLY A 443 27.14 -11.52 -24.33
N GLU A 444 26.31 -10.64 -24.89
CA GLU A 444 25.42 -9.77 -24.11
C GLU A 444 24.31 -10.58 -23.44
N ALA A 445 23.73 -11.55 -24.17
CA ALA A 445 22.76 -12.49 -23.63
C ALA A 445 23.30 -13.25 -22.41
N LEU A 446 24.54 -13.76 -22.50
CA LEU A 446 25.19 -14.50 -21.42
C LEU A 446 25.48 -13.60 -20.21
N ILE A 447 26.08 -12.42 -20.42
CA ILE A 447 26.49 -11.56 -19.30
C ILE A 447 25.28 -10.99 -18.54
N VAL A 448 24.20 -10.66 -19.26
CA VAL A 448 22.94 -10.20 -18.65
C VAL A 448 22.24 -11.34 -17.93
N SER A 449 22.24 -12.55 -18.49
CA SER A 449 21.73 -13.74 -17.80
C SER A 449 22.51 -14.03 -16.52
N CYS A 450 23.85 -13.95 -16.57
CA CYS A 450 24.70 -14.06 -15.40
C CYS A 450 24.35 -13.00 -14.35
N ALA A 451 24.11 -11.74 -14.76
CA ALA A 451 23.70 -10.67 -13.85
C ALA A 451 22.35 -10.96 -13.17
N ILE A 452 21.35 -11.43 -13.91
CA ILE A 452 20.03 -11.78 -13.35
C ILE A 452 20.15 -12.94 -12.35
N LEU A 453 20.88 -14.00 -12.70
CA LEU A 453 21.11 -15.14 -11.80
C LEU A 453 21.94 -14.72 -10.58
N GLY A 454 22.97 -13.90 -10.78
CA GLY A 454 23.80 -13.32 -9.71
C GLY A 454 22.99 -12.45 -8.75
N LEU A 455 22.09 -11.62 -9.25
CA LEU A 455 21.15 -10.84 -8.44
C LEU A 455 20.19 -11.75 -7.65
N SER A 456 19.72 -12.84 -8.25
CA SER A 456 18.89 -13.83 -7.56
C SER A 456 19.62 -14.46 -6.36
N LEU A 457 20.88 -14.82 -6.54
CA LEU A 457 21.75 -15.32 -5.47
C LEU A 457 22.03 -14.23 -4.42
N PHE A 458 22.32 -13.00 -4.86
CA PHE A 458 22.53 -11.84 -4.00
C PHE A 458 21.36 -11.63 -3.05
N PHE A 459 20.12 -11.59 -3.55
CA PHE A 459 18.95 -11.40 -2.68
C PHE A 459 18.70 -12.60 -1.76
N SER A 460 19.03 -13.81 -2.19
CA SER A 460 18.96 -15.01 -1.34
C SER A 460 19.94 -14.93 -0.17
N VAL A 461 21.19 -14.54 -0.44
CA VAL A 461 22.22 -14.30 0.60
C VAL A 461 21.84 -13.11 1.47
N HIS A 462 21.41 -11.99 0.88
CA HIS A 462 21.05 -10.77 1.57
C HIS A 462 19.96 -11.01 2.63
N HIS A 463 18.83 -11.61 2.27
CA HIS A 463 17.76 -11.83 3.25
C HIS A 463 18.18 -12.79 4.36
N LEU A 464 18.95 -13.83 4.06
CA LEU A 464 19.47 -14.74 5.08
C LEU A 464 20.53 -14.09 5.97
N PHE A 465 21.43 -13.29 5.40
CA PHE A 465 22.39 -12.48 6.14
C PHE A 465 21.65 -11.57 7.13
N MET A 466 20.65 -10.82 6.63
CA MET A 466 19.83 -9.95 7.47
C MET A 466 19.12 -10.72 8.58
N TYR A 467 18.63 -11.92 8.27
CA TYR A 467 17.95 -12.78 9.23
C TYR A 467 18.89 -13.28 10.34
N TYR A 468 20.07 -13.79 9.99
CA TYR A 468 21.02 -14.38 10.95
C TYR A 468 21.81 -13.34 11.76
N ILE A 469 22.10 -12.17 11.18
CA ILE A 469 22.84 -11.10 11.85
C ILE A 469 21.92 -10.21 12.69
N PHE A 470 20.78 -9.81 12.14
CA PHE A 470 19.95 -8.81 12.83
C PHE A 470 18.79 -9.40 13.61
N GLN A 471 18.34 -10.62 13.28
CA GLN A 471 17.14 -11.28 13.81
C GLN A 471 16.01 -10.24 13.99
N PRO A 472 15.34 -9.82 12.91
CA PRO A 472 14.48 -8.64 12.93
C PRO A 472 13.08 -8.90 13.51
N TYR A 473 12.70 -10.17 13.65
CA TYR A 473 11.31 -10.57 13.91
C TYR A 473 11.06 -10.76 15.40
N SER A 474 9.99 -10.16 15.92
CA SER A 474 9.52 -10.41 17.29
C SER A 474 8.48 -11.52 17.34
N THR A 475 8.09 -11.95 18.55
CA THR A 475 6.98 -12.88 18.79
C THR A 475 5.65 -12.41 18.17
N GLU A 476 5.48 -11.11 18.00
CA GLU A 476 4.34 -10.49 17.32
C GLU A 476 4.56 -10.25 15.82
N LEU A 477 5.64 -10.78 15.24
CA LEU A 477 6.09 -10.60 13.85
C LEU A 477 6.37 -9.16 13.43
N ASN A 478 6.34 -8.22 14.37
CA ASN A 478 6.77 -6.85 14.14
C ASN A 478 8.28 -6.80 13.92
N VAL A 479 8.71 -6.09 12.86
CA VAL A 479 10.11 -5.75 12.62
C VAL A 479 10.51 -4.69 13.63
N LYS A 480 11.28 -5.07 14.66
CA LYS A 480 11.69 -4.14 15.73
C LYS A 480 13.08 -3.54 15.51
N ASN A 481 13.92 -4.15 14.66
CA ASN A 481 15.31 -3.76 14.53
C ASN A 481 15.49 -2.62 13.50
N PRO A 482 15.84 -1.38 13.90
CA PRO A 482 15.99 -0.26 12.97
C PRO A 482 17.13 -0.48 11.98
N PHE A 483 18.19 -1.22 12.34
CA PHE A 483 19.28 -1.56 11.42
C PHE A 483 18.81 -2.46 10.28
N PHE A 484 17.84 -3.34 10.54
CA PHE A 484 17.24 -4.16 9.47
C PHE A 484 16.58 -3.27 8.41
N SER A 485 15.81 -2.28 8.86
CA SER A 485 15.15 -1.33 7.96
C SER A 485 16.15 -0.45 7.23
N ILE A 486 17.18 0.08 7.91
CA ILE A 486 18.20 0.94 7.29
C ILE A 486 18.94 0.21 6.18
N VAL A 487 19.45 -1.00 6.43
CA VAL A 487 20.23 -1.74 5.43
C VAL A 487 19.36 -2.12 4.23
N ASN A 488 18.11 -2.55 4.44
CA ASN A 488 17.20 -2.87 3.34
C ASN A 488 16.85 -1.61 2.52
N SER A 489 16.66 -0.46 3.18
CA SER A 489 16.46 0.83 2.51
C SER A 489 17.67 1.25 1.69
N ILE A 490 18.90 1.01 2.18
CA ILE A 490 20.13 1.29 1.42
C ILE A 490 20.19 0.42 0.16
N VAL A 491 19.91 -0.89 0.26
CA VAL A 491 19.89 -1.77 -0.93
C VAL A 491 18.85 -1.31 -1.95
N LEU A 492 17.67 -0.88 -1.50
CA LEU A 492 16.65 -0.32 -2.38
C LEU A 492 17.09 1.01 -3.00
N ALA A 493 17.69 1.91 -2.21
CA ALA A 493 18.20 3.20 -2.68
C ALA A 493 19.31 3.02 -3.73
N VAL A 494 20.23 2.08 -3.52
CA VAL A 494 21.25 1.71 -4.51
C VAL A 494 20.58 1.24 -5.80
N GLY A 495 19.53 0.41 -5.72
CA GLY A 495 18.76 -0.01 -6.89
C GLY A 495 18.13 1.16 -7.65
N VAL A 496 17.61 2.17 -6.95
CA VAL A 496 17.08 3.41 -7.57
C VAL A 496 18.20 4.23 -8.22
N VAL A 497 19.34 4.36 -7.56
CA VAL A 497 20.51 5.03 -8.12
C VAL A 497 21.03 4.31 -9.37
N CYS A 498 21.00 2.97 -9.40
CA CYS A 498 21.32 2.19 -10.60
C CYS A 498 20.47 2.58 -11.80
N MET A 499 19.21 2.99 -11.62
CA MET A 499 18.33 3.43 -12.73
C MET A 499 18.81 4.71 -13.42
N GLN A 500 19.67 5.50 -12.80
CA GLN A 500 20.23 6.72 -13.39
C GLN A 500 21.46 6.43 -14.27
N PHE A 501 22.04 5.23 -14.20
CA PHE A 501 23.21 4.88 -14.99
C PHE A 501 22.81 4.56 -16.44
N GLN A 502 23.17 5.46 -17.35
CA GLN A 502 23.12 5.21 -18.79
C GLN A 502 24.45 4.58 -19.21
N SER A 503 24.49 3.26 -19.32
CA SER A 503 25.69 2.51 -19.71
C SER A 503 25.31 1.36 -20.64
N SER A 504 26.29 0.81 -21.38
CA SER A 504 26.01 -0.35 -22.22
C SER A 504 25.60 -1.57 -21.36
N PRO A 505 24.72 -2.44 -21.88
CA PRO A 505 24.23 -3.64 -21.19
C PRO A 505 25.33 -4.46 -20.51
N ALA A 506 26.39 -4.76 -21.26
CA ALA A 506 27.51 -5.57 -20.76
C ALA A 506 28.27 -4.89 -19.61
N ARG A 507 28.56 -3.59 -19.71
CA ARG A 507 29.25 -2.85 -18.64
C ARG A 507 28.41 -2.80 -17.38
N PHE A 508 27.12 -2.50 -17.52
CA PHE A 508 26.20 -2.51 -16.40
C PHE A 508 26.13 -3.88 -15.71
N ALA A 509 25.94 -4.95 -16.50
CA ALA A 509 25.90 -6.32 -16.01
C ALA A 509 27.18 -6.72 -15.25
N MET A 510 28.36 -6.36 -15.75
CA MET A 510 29.63 -6.62 -15.07
C MET A 510 29.74 -5.91 -13.73
N VAL A 511 29.43 -4.61 -13.67
CA VAL A 511 29.50 -3.83 -12.44
C VAL A 511 28.57 -4.41 -11.38
N VAL A 512 27.34 -4.75 -11.76
CA VAL A 512 26.35 -5.38 -10.87
C VAL A 512 26.84 -6.73 -10.38
N LEU A 513 27.40 -7.56 -11.26
CA LEU A 513 27.93 -8.87 -10.88
C LEU A 513 29.08 -8.77 -9.88
N LEU A 514 30.05 -7.89 -10.14
CA LEU A 514 31.19 -7.68 -9.24
C LEU A 514 30.74 -7.13 -7.88
N ALA A 515 29.84 -6.14 -7.87
CA ALA A 515 29.29 -5.59 -6.64
C ALA A 515 28.49 -6.65 -5.85
N ALA A 516 27.67 -7.45 -6.55
CA ALA A 516 26.90 -8.54 -5.95
C ALA A 516 27.82 -9.60 -5.35
N ALA A 517 28.87 -10.01 -6.07
CA ALA A 517 29.86 -10.97 -5.59
C ALA A 517 30.60 -10.46 -4.35
N ALA A 518 31.10 -9.21 -4.39
CA ALA A 518 31.77 -8.59 -3.25
C ALA A 518 30.86 -8.54 -2.01
N TYR A 519 29.61 -8.11 -2.18
CA TYR A 519 28.64 -8.11 -1.08
C TYR A 519 28.38 -9.51 -0.54
N MET A 520 28.16 -10.51 -1.40
CA MET A 520 27.89 -11.88 -0.96
C MET A 520 29.06 -12.44 -0.15
N LEU A 521 30.31 -12.20 -0.57
CA LEU A 521 31.49 -12.62 0.17
C LEU A 521 31.55 -11.98 1.56
N ILE A 522 31.33 -10.66 1.65
CA ILE A 522 31.29 -9.93 2.93
C ILE A 522 30.16 -10.48 3.81
N ALA A 523 28.96 -10.65 3.25
CA ALA A 523 27.79 -11.14 3.98
C ALA A 523 28.01 -12.56 4.53
N LEU A 524 28.53 -13.48 3.72
CA LEU A 524 28.85 -14.84 4.14
C LEU A 524 29.93 -14.87 5.23
N PHE A 525 30.97 -14.06 5.10
CA PHE A 525 32.01 -13.91 6.13
C PHE A 525 31.44 -13.40 7.45
N LEU A 526 30.59 -12.37 7.40
CA LEU A 526 29.93 -11.82 8.60
C LEU A 526 29.01 -12.85 9.27
N VAL A 527 28.23 -13.62 8.49
CA VAL A 527 27.43 -14.73 9.03
C VAL A 527 28.33 -15.76 9.70
N TYR A 528 29.42 -16.17 9.04
CA TYR A 528 30.36 -17.14 9.60
C TYR A 528 30.96 -16.68 10.94
N LYS A 529 31.30 -15.38 11.06
CA LYS A 529 31.96 -14.81 12.24
C LYS A 529 30.99 -14.47 13.38
N TYR A 530 29.81 -13.92 13.09
CA TYR A 530 28.96 -13.28 14.10
C TYR A 530 27.64 -13.98 14.39
N SER A 531 27.15 -14.87 13.51
CA SER A 531 25.81 -15.47 13.65
C SER A 531 25.55 -16.18 15.00
N SER A 532 26.56 -16.81 15.60
CA SER A 532 26.42 -17.49 16.91
C SER A 532 26.16 -16.54 18.09
N ARG A 533 26.60 -15.28 17.96
CA ARG A 533 26.37 -14.24 18.97
C ARG A 533 25.05 -13.52 18.74
N THR A 534 24.66 -13.34 17.48
CA THR A 534 23.55 -12.45 17.09
C THR A 534 22.23 -13.16 16.84
N PHE A 535 22.24 -14.44 16.44
CA PHE A 535 21.03 -15.19 16.10
C PHE A 535 20.35 -15.75 17.36
N ARG A 536 19.56 -14.90 18.04
CA ARG A 536 18.83 -15.22 19.28
C ARG A 536 17.49 -14.49 19.30
N VAL A 537 16.52 -15.00 20.06
CA VAL A 537 15.23 -14.30 20.26
C VAL A 537 15.47 -13.01 21.05
N LYS A 538 14.94 -11.90 20.55
CA LYS A 538 15.03 -10.56 21.14
C LYS A 538 13.75 -10.13 21.84
#